data_AF-A0A914J3K6-F1
#
_entry.id   AF-A0A914J3K6-F1
#
_cell.length_a   1.000
_cell.length_b   1.000
_cell.length_c   1.000
_cell.angle_alpha   90.00
_cell.angle_beta   90.00
_cell.angle_gamma   90.00
#
_symmetry.space_group_name_H-M   'P 1'
#
loop_
_entity.id
_entity.type
_entity.pdbx_description
1 polymer ?
#
loop_
_entity_poly.entity_id
_entity_poly.type
_entity_poly.pdbx_seq_one_letter_code
_entity_poly.pdbx_strand_id
1 'polypeptide(L)'
;MPLDVLVKEYLLMHGYSKTVTVFDDERKNDVVLQDSVDKYVSQIFQYIEEYSVNRFLEFWKFLNEKVFISLLEPQASVAADVETAVYKLYVVNCIKNGRHDKAHEFFSKIVDFTRNDPNWAEWFCLPYLKNPAKEKAFEKYFLPHWQACLIVWLYNFLSIAVQQMEKPRLLLYVEKAVKKDEPTPEFSNSTTVLSNFEEGLTDDFAVIAQVGTPNSKTSSRSLRTIFKSFAGK
;
A
#
# COMPACT_ATOMS: atom_id res chain seq x y z
N MET A 1 -1.49 -22.45 -17.37
CA MET A 1 -2.88 -22.01 -17.63
C MET A 1 -3.25 -20.96 -16.59
N PRO A 2 -3.83 -19.80 -16.96
CA PRO A 2 -4.28 -18.79 -16.00
C PRO A 2 -5.35 -19.36 -15.05
N LEU A 3 -5.30 -19.02 -13.76
CA LEU A 3 -6.18 -19.60 -12.73
C LEU A 3 -7.67 -19.36 -13.01
N ASP A 4 -7.99 -18.18 -13.54
CA ASP A 4 -9.32 -17.75 -13.92
C ASP A 4 -9.94 -18.62 -15.03
N VAL A 5 -9.13 -19.20 -15.92
CA VAL A 5 -9.60 -20.15 -16.93
C VAL A 5 -10.04 -21.45 -16.28
N LEU A 6 -9.28 -21.95 -15.30
CA LEU A 6 -9.62 -23.17 -14.54
C LEU A 6 -10.91 -23.01 -13.74
N VAL A 7 -11.10 -21.84 -13.10
CA VAL A 7 -12.33 -21.54 -12.36
C VAL A 7 -13.54 -21.53 -13.30
N LYS A 8 -13.42 -20.92 -14.48
CA LYS A 8 -14.51 -20.90 -15.47
C LYS A 8 -14.84 -22.27 -16.03
N GLU A 9 -13.82 -23.08 -16.34
CA GLU A 9 -14.02 -24.44 -16.83
C GLU A 9 -14.80 -25.28 -15.81
N TYR A 10 -14.41 -25.21 -14.54
CA TYR A 10 -15.13 -25.86 -13.44
C TYR A 10 -16.60 -25.41 -13.37
N LEU A 11 -16.85 -24.09 -13.40
CA LEU A 11 -18.22 -23.56 -13.35
C LEU A 11 -19.06 -24.00 -14.56
N LEU A 12 -18.46 -24.05 -15.75
CA LEU A 12 -19.12 -24.46 -16.98
C LEU A 12 -19.48 -25.96 -16.95
N MET A 13 -18.57 -26.82 -16.47
CA MET A 13 -18.79 -28.26 -16.35
C MET A 13 -20.00 -28.62 -15.48
N HIS A 14 -20.30 -27.80 -14.47
CA HIS A 14 -21.44 -27.97 -13.58
C HIS A 14 -22.71 -27.23 -14.03
N GLY A 15 -22.67 -26.56 -15.19
CA GLY A 15 -23.83 -25.86 -15.76
C GLY A 15 -24.12 -24.49 -15.13
N TYR A 16 -23.17 -23.88 -14.44
CA TYR A 16 -23.35 -22.57 -13.78
C TYR A 16 -23.18 -21.39 -14.75
N SER A 17 -23.85 -21.42 -15.91
CA SER A 17 -23.65 -20.42 -16.98
C SER A 17 -23.94 -18.98 -16.54
N LYS A 18 -24.96 -18.77 -15.69
CA LYS A 18 -25.27 -17.44 -15.12
C LYS A 18 -24.13 -16.90 -14.26
N THR A 19 -23.53 -17.77 -13.43
CA THR A 19 -22.41 -17.41 -12.56
C THR A 19 -21.17 -17.09 -13.39
N VAL A 20 -20.93 -17.81 -14.49
CA VAL A 20 -19.81 -17.50 -15.40
C VAL A 20 -19.95 -16.11 -16.02
N THR A 21 -21.16 -15.71 -16.43
CA THR A 21 -21.41 -14.36 -16.96
C THR A 21 -21.12 -13.29 -15.91
N VAL A 22 -21.65 -13.45 -14.70
CA VAL A 22 -21.41 -12.52 -13.58
C VAL A 22 -19.92 -12.44 -13.24
N PHE A 23 -19.24 -13.60 -13.14
CA PHE A 23 -17.81 -13.67 -12.88
C PHE A 23 -17.00 -12.95 -13.96
N ASP A 24 -17.38 -13.06 -15.24
CA ASP A 24 -16.70 -12.37 -16.33
C ASP A 24 -16.85 -10.86 -16.27
N ASP A 25 -18.02 -10.38 -15.87
CA ASP A 25 -18.29 -8.95 -15.73
C ASP A 25 -17.60 -8.36 -14.49
N GLU A 26 -17.58 -9.09 -13.37
CA GLU A 26 -16.81 -8.69 -12.18
C GLU A 26 -15.30 -8.71 -12.45
N ARG A 27 -14.79 -9.71 -13.18
CA ARG A 27 -13.36 -9.82 -13.52
C ARG A 27 -12.85 -8.66 -14.36
N LYS A 28 -13.66 -8.09 -15.26
CA LYS A 28 -13.28 -6.88 -16.02
C LYS A 28 -13.04 -5.68 -15.11
N ASN A 29 -13.65 -5.69 -13.92
CA ASN A 29 -13.54 -4.65 -12.91
C ASN A 29 -12.60 -5.04 -11.76
N ASP A 30 -12.02 -6.24 -11.79
CA ASP A 30 -11.07 -6.73 -10.80
C ASP A 30 -9.72 -6.03 -11.03
N VAL A 31 -9.59 -4.84 -10.45
CA VAL A 31 -8.34 -4.10 -10.48
C VAL A 31 -7.40 -4.81 -9.51
N VAL A 32 -6.28 -5.33 -10.04
CA VAL A 32 -5.21 -5.88 -9.21
C VAL A 32 -4.87 -4.86 -8.12
N LEU A 33 -5.16 -5.22 -6.86
CA LEU A 33 -4.97 -4.33 -5.70
C LEU A 33 -3.52 -3.84 -5.63
N GLN A 34 -2.56 -4.68 -6.05
CA GLN A 34 -1.12 -4.38 -6.08
C GLN A 34 -0.73 -3.28 -7.08
N ASP A 35 -1.41 -3.20 -8.22
CA ASP A 35 -1.19 -2.14 -9.22
C ASP A 35 -2.01 -0.86 -8.90
N SER A 36 -2.74 -0.88 -7.79
CA SER A 36 -3.66 0.19 -7.38
C SER A 36 -3.10 1.09 -6.29
N VAL A 37 -1.89 0.84 -5.77
CA VAL A 37 -1.32 1.66 -4.68
C VAL A 37 -1.25 3.14 -5.06
N ASP A 38 -0.73 3.46 -6.26
CA ASP A 38 -0.74 4.84 -6.78
C ASP A 38 -2.17 5.41 -6.80
N LYS A 39 -3.15 4.63 -7.25
CA LYS A 39 -4.56 5.05 -7.33
C LYS A 39 -5.15 5.30 -5.94
N TYR A 40 -4.86 4.44 -4.97
CA TYR A 40 -5.35 4.58 -3.59
C TYR A 40 -4.79 5.82 -2.93
N VAL A 41 -3.48 6.06 -3.08
CA VAL A 41 -2.84 7.28 -2.61
C VAL A 41 -3.50 8.48 -3.28
N SER A 42 -3.57 8.53 -4.60
CA SER A 42 -4.22 9.64 -5.32
C SER A 42 -5.67 9.87 -4.89
N GLN A 43 -6.44 8.81 -4.67
CA GLN A 43 -7.84 8.89 -4.26
C GLN A 43 -8.00 9.43 -2.83
N ILE A 44 -7.13 9.05 -1.89
CA ILE A 44 -7.08 9.64 -0.55
C ILE A 44 -6.85 11.15 -0.64
N PHE A 45 -5.85 11.56 -1.42
CA PHE A 45 -5.52 12.97 -1.56
C PHE A 45 -6.62 13.75 -2.28
N GLN A 46 -7.27 13.17 -3.28
CA GLN A 46 -8.43 13.76 -3.93
C GLN A 46 -9.56 14.03 -2.92
N TYR A 47 -9.87 13.08 -2.03
CA TYR A 47 -10.91 13.30 -1.01
C TYR A 47 -10.52 14.35 0.03
N ILE A 48 -9.23 14.48 0.35
CA ILE A 48 -8.70 15.54 1.21
C ILE A 48 -8.86 16.92 0.55
N GLU A 49 -8.57 17.02 -0.76
CA GLU A 49 -8.70 18.26 -1.54
C GLU A 49 -10.17 18.67 -1.76
N GLU A 50 -11.05 17.70 -1.97
CA GLU A 50 -12.50 17.92 -2.14
C GLU A 50 -13.23 18.18 -0.81
N TYR A 51 -12.55 18.04 0.34
CA TYR A 51 -13.15 18.11 1.69
C TYR A 51 -14.33 17.15 1.88
N SER A 52 -14.23 15.95 1.30
CA SER A 52 -15.28 14.94 1.36
C SER A 52 -15.02 13.94 2.50
N VAL A 53 -15.40 14.31 3.72
CA VAL A 53 -15.22 13.47 4.92
C VAL A 53 -15.83 12.09 4.76
N ASN A 54 -17.07 11.99 4.27
CA ASN A 54 -17.77 10.71 4.20
C ASN A 54 -17.07 9.75 3.22
N ARG A 55 -16.71 10.22 2.02
CA ARG A 55 -15.97 9.40 1.04
C ARG A 55 -14.60 9.01 1.57
N PHE A 56 -13.92 9.92 2.24
CA PHE A 56 -12.62 9.66 2.84
C PHE A 56 -12.69 8.55 3.90
N LEU A 57 -13.62 8.64 4.84
CA LEU A 57 -13.78 7.63 5.91
C LEU A 57 -14.29 6.29 5.37
N GLU A 58 -15.22 6.29 4.42
CA GLU A 58 -15.69 5.08 3.75
C GLU A 58 -14.56 4.37 3.00
N PHE A 59 -13.71 5.13 2.31
CA PHE A 59 -12.55 4.60 1.62
C PHE A 59 -11.50 4.05 2.59
N TRP A 60 -11.25 4.74 3.70
CA TRP A 60 -10.35 4.23 4.73
C TRP A 60 -10.88 2.95 5.36
N LYS A 61 -12.18 2.86 5.63
CA LYS A 61 -12.85 1.63 6.08
C LYS A 61 -12.67 0.49 5.08
N PHE A 62 -12.81 0.77 3.77
CA PHE A 62 -12.51 -0.21 2.73
C PHE A 62 -11.07 -0.73 2.80
N LEU A 63 -10.09 0.17 3.01
CA LEU A 63 -8.68 -0.24 3.20
C LEU A 63 -8.52 -1.12 4.45
N ASN A 64 -9.15 -0.77 5.56
CA ASN A 64 -9.13 -1.58 6.78
C ASN A 64 -9.67 -3.01 6.53
N GLU A 65 -10.79 -3.13 5.80
CA GLU A 65 -11.46 -4.42 5.57
C GLU A 65 -10.79 -5.29 4.50
N LYS A 66 -10.18 -4.68 3.48
CA LYS A 66 -9.63 -5.40 2.31
C LYS A 66 -8.12 -5.49 2.28
N VAL A 67 -7.43 -4.47 2.81
CA VAL A 67 -5.98 -4.33 2.73
C VAL A 67 -5.34 -4.66 4.06
N PHE A 68 -5.85 -4.11 5.16
CA PHE A 68 -5.19 -4.21 6.46
C PHE A 68 -5.57 -5.45 7.26
N ILE A 69 -6.58 -6.20 6.83
CA ILE A 69 -7.00 -7.45 7.48
C ILE A 69 -5.88 -8.51 7.53
N SER A 70 -4.93 -8.47 6.58
CA SER A 70 -3.80 -9.39 6.51
C SER A 70 -2.57 -8.92 7.30
N LEU A 71 -2.62 -7.75 7.95
CA LEU A 71 -1.49 -7.21 8.71
C LEU A 71 -1.35 -7.92 10.06
N LEU A 72 -0.11 -8.25 10.42
CA LEU A 72 0.22 -8.78 11.74
C LEU A 72 0.27 -7.65 12.79
N GLU A 73 0.19 -8.01 14.07
CA GLU A 73 0.11 -7.07 15.21
C GLU A 73 1.11 -5.89 15.18
N PRO A 74 2.42 -6.04 14.89
CA PRO A 74 3.32 -4.88 14.79
C PRO A 74 3.00 -3.96 13.61
N GLN A 75 2.43 -4.49 12.53
CA GLN A 75 2.05 -3.72 11.33
C GLN A 75 0.69 -3.04 11.52
N ALA A 76 -0.21 -3.65 12.30
CA ALA A 76 -1.49 -3.05 12.68
C ALA A 76 -1.29 -1.78 13.51
N SER A 77 -0.30 -1.75 14.41
CA SER A 77 0.07 -0.50 15.11
C SER A 77 0.52 0.59 14.14
N VAL A 78 1.37 0.24 13.16
CA VAL A 78 1.81 1.20 12.14
C VAL A 78 0.64 1.69 11.29
N ALA A 79 -0.34 0.82 11.00
CA ALA A 79 -1.56 1.20 10.28
C ALA A 79 -2.34 2.30 11.02
N ALA A 80 -2.48 2.17 12.35
CA ALA A 80 -3.15 3.16 13.18
C ALA A 80 -2.39 4.51 13.23
N ASP A 81 -1.06 4.46 13.25
CA ASP A 81 -0.22 5.67 13.18
C ASP A 81 -0.38 6.37 11.83
N VAL A 82 -0.39 5.62 10.72
CA VAL A 82 -0.62 6.16 9.37
C VAL A 82 -2.01 6.77 9.27
N GLU A 83 -3.04 6.05 9.72
CA GLU A 83 -4.43 6.54 9.77
C GLU A 83 -4.51 7.86 10.51
N THR A 84 -3.95 7.92 11.71
CA THR A 84 -3.91 9.13 12.53
C THR A 84 -3.22 10.29 11.82
N ALA A 85 -2.10 10.03 11.13
CA ALA A 85 -1.37 11.07 10.41
C ALA A 85 -2.14 11.58 9.18
N VAL A 86 -2.80 10.70 8.42
CA VAL A 86 -3.65 11.09 7.28
C VAL A 86 -4.89 11.86 7.75
N TYR A 87 -5.48 11.47 8.87
CA TYR A 87 -6.58 12.21 9.51
C TYR A 87 -6.14 13.62 9.94
N LYS A 88 -4.97 13.73 10.56
CA LYS A 88 -4.37 15.02 10.92
C LYS A 88 -4.10 15.87 9.68
N LEU A 89 -3.67 15.27 8.57
CA LEU A 89 -3.46 15.97 7.31
C LEU A 89 -4.77 16.53 6.76
N TYR A 90 -5.86 15.75 6.80
CA TYR A 90 -7.19 16.21 6.38
C TYR A 90 -7.61 17.47 7.15
N VAL A 91 -7.49 17.44 8.48
CA VAL A 91 -7.83 18.58 9.33
C VAL A 91 -6.94 19.78 9.02
N VAL A 92 -5.61 19.60 8.93
CA VAL A 92 -4.69 20.69 8.57
C VAL A 92 -5.05 21.29 7.22
N ASN A 93 -5.42 20.48 6.23
CA ASN A 93 -5.85 20.97 4.92
C ASN A 93 -7.12 21.82 5.00
N CYS A 94 -8.11 21.41 5.81
CA CYS A 94 -9.31 22.21 6.07
C CYS A 94 -8.96 23.58 6.65
N ILE A 95 -8.12 23.59 7.69
CA ILE A 95 -7.74 24.80 8.42
C ILE A 95 -6.88 25.74 7.56
N LYS A 96 -5.90 25.22 6.81
CA LYS A 96 -5.07 26.01 5.89
C LYS A 96 -5.90 26.77 4.85
N ASN A 97 -7.01 26.19 4.41
CA ASN A 97 -7.88 26.77 3.39
C ASN A 97 -9.11 27.52 3.97
N GLY A 98 -9.14 27.77 5.28
CA GLY A 98 -10.23 28.49 5.94
C GLY A 98 -11.56 27.73 5.99
N ARG A 99 -11.54 26.41 5.75
CA ARG A 99 -12.71 25.51 5.78
C ARG A 99 -12.92 24.91 7.16
N HIS A 100 -13.10 25.77 8.17
CA HIS A 100 -13.32 25.36 9.55
C HIS A 100 -14.60 24.53 9.71
N ASP A 101 -15.62 24.81 8.89
CA ASP A 101 -16.86 24.02 8.78
C ASP A 101 -16.58 22.53 8.54
N LYS A 102 -15.66 22.23 7.63
CA LYS A 102 -15.29 20.86 7.27
C LYS A 102 -14.42 20.16 8.30
N ALA A 103 -13.61 20.93 9.03
CA ALA A 103 -12.88 20.40 10.18
C ALA A 103 -13.86 19.99 11.30
N HIS A 104 -14.90 20.79 11.58
CA HIS A 104 -15.94 20.43 12.54
C HIS A 104 -16.73 19.19 12.10
N GLU A 105 -17.13 19.13 10.83
CA GLU A 105 -17.79 17.94 10.26
C GLU A 105 -16.92 16.69 10.47
N PHE A 106 -15.62 16.78 10.19
CA PHE A 106 -14.67 15.70 10.40
C PHE A 106 -14.64 15.23 11.86
N PHE A 107 -14.41 16.13 12.81
CA PHE A 107 -14.37 15.78 14.23
C PHE A 107 -15.67 15.17 14.74
N SER A 108 -16.82 15.60 14.22
CA SER A 108 -18.12 15.00 14.59
C SER A 108 -18.24 13.54 14.17
N LYS A 109 -17.62 13.15 13.05
CA LYS A 109 -17.66 11.79 12.49
C LYS A 109 -16.68 10.84 13.16
N ILE A 110 -15.53 11.35 13.61
CA ILE A 110 -14.48 10.54 14.23
C ILE A 110 -14.50 10.58 15.77
N VAL A 111 -15.52 11.21 16.37
CA VAL A 111 -15.57 11.43 17.82
C VAL A 111 -15.49 10.12 18.61
N ASP A 112 -16.11 9.05 18.11
CA ASP A 112 -16.12 7.74 18.77
C ASP A 112 -14.75 7.06 18.70
N PHE A 113 -13.97 7.34 17.64
CA PHE A 113 -12.60 6.86 17.47
C PHE A 113 -11.61 7.62 18.36
N THR A 114 -11.92 8.87 18.71
CA THR A 114 -10.95 9.82 19.29
C THR A 114 -11.20 10.21 20.74
N ARG A 115 -12.38 9.91 21.31
CA ARG A 115 -12.82 10.38 22.63
C ARG A 115 -11.86 10.07 23.80
N ASN A 116 -11.05 9.01 23.68
CA ASN A 116 -10.09 8.59 24.71
C ASN A 116 -8.63 8.54 24.23
N ASP A 117 -8.34 9.08 23.04
CA ASP A 117 -6.99 9.07 22.50
C ASP A 117 -6.24 10.37 22.86
N PRO A 118 -5.16 10.31 23.65
CA PRO A 118 -4.37 11.50 23.98
C PRO A 118 -3.79 12.18 22.73
N ASN A 119 -3.60 11.45 21.63
CA ASN A 119 -3.11 12.02 20.37
C ASN A 119 -4.08 13.00 19.71
N TRP A 120 -5.35 12.99 20.12
CA TRP A 120 -6.43 13.80 19.57
C TRP A 120 -6.95 14.86 20.53
N ALA A 121 -6.71 14.73 21.84
CA ALA A 121 -7.22 15.65 22.86
C ALA A 121 -6.92 17.13 22.54
N GLU A 122 -5.69 17.44 22.16
CA GLU A 122 -5.28 18.82 21.81
C GLU A 122 -5.80 19.24 20.43
N TRP A 123 -6.13 18.30 19.53
CA TRP A 123 -6.55 18.61 18.15
C TRP A 123 -7.97 19.15 18.04
N PHE A 124 -8.84 18.87 19.00
CA PHE A 124 -10.21 19.41 19.01
C PHE A 124 -10.27 20.93 19.16
N CYS A 125 -9.22 21.58 19.70
CA CYS A 125 -9.16 23.03 19.80
C CYS A 125 -8.75 23.69 18.47
N LEU A 126 -8.16 22.93 17.55
CA LEU A 126 -7.52 23.43 16.33
C LEU A 126 -8.47 24.28 15.45
N PRO A 127 -9.76 23.92 15.23
CA PRO A 127 -10.68 24.75 14.45
C PRO A 127 -10.99 26.12 15.06
N TYR A 128 -10.79 26.30 16.37
CA TYR A 128 -11.08 27.54 17.09
C TYR A 128 -9.85 28.46 17.20
N LEU A 129 -8.66 27.99 16.84
CA LEU A 129 -7.44 28.77 16.90
C LEU A 129 -7.36 29.78 15.75
N LYS A 130 -7.04 31.04 16.08
CA LYS A 130 -6.86 32.11 15.07
C LYS A 130 -5.63 31.93 14.20
N ASN A 131 -4.56 31.33 14.75
CA ASN A 131 -3.28 31.17 14.05
C ASN A 131 -2.60 29.83 14.42
N PRO A 132 -3.17 28.70 13.96
CA PRO A 132 -2.72 27.37 14.37
C PRO A 132 -1.29 27.04 13.91
N ALA A 133 -0.82 27.66 12.82
CA ALA A 133 0.55 27.46 12.32
C ALA A 133 1.64 28.06 13.23
N LYS A 134 1.30 28.98 14.15
CA LYS A 134 2.26 29.60 15.08
C LYS A 134 2.34 28.89 16.43
N GLU A 135 1.42 27.98 16.69
CA GLU A 135 1.37 27.24 17.94
C GLU A 135 2.38 26.09 17.89
N LYS A 136 3.27 26.00 18.89
CA LYS A 136 4.37 25.01 18.90
C LYS A 136 3.87 23.57 18.76
N ALA A 137 2.69 23.27 19.30
CA ALA A 137 2.08 21.94 19.22
C ALA A 137 1.74 21.54 17.77
N PHE A 138 1.36 22.51 16.92
CA PHE A 138 0.84 22.25 15.58
C PHE A 138 1.77 22.67 14.44
N GLU A 139 2.72 23.58 14.70
CA GLU A 139 3.64 24.16 13.70
C GLU A 139 4.21 23.12 12.74
N LYS A 140 4.68 21.98 13.26
CA LYS A 140 5.28 20.91 12.46
C LYS A 140 4.35 20.34 11.38
N TYR A 141 3.04 20.31 11.63
CA TYR A 141 2.05 19.76 10.72
C TYR A 141 1.69 20.73 9.58
N PHE A 142 1.97 22.02 9.75
CA PHE A 142 1.75 23.02 8.71
C PHE A 142 2.92 23.11 7.72
N LEU A 143 4.08 22.52 8.03
CA LEU A 143 5.25 22.49 7.15
C LEU A 143 4.98 21.63 5.89
N PRO A 144 5.32 22.12 4.68
CA PRO A 144 5.23 21.31 3.45
C PRO A 144 6.06 20.03 3.51
N HIS A 145 7.19 20.05 4.22
CA HIS A 145 8.05 18.89 4.40
C HIS A 145 7.34 17.74 5.14
N TRP A 146 6.54 18.04 6.16
CA TRP A 146 5.78 17.01 6.88
C TRP A 146 4.77 16.31 5.97
N GLN A 147 4.06 17.08 5.14
CA GLN A 147 3.12 16.53 4.15
C GLN A 147 3.84 15.63 3.13
N ALA A 148 4.99 16.07 2.62
CA ALA A 148 5.83 15.30 1.71
C ALA A 148 6.30 13.97 2.32
N CYS A 149 6.76 13.98 3.57
CA CYS A 149 7.15 12.77 4.30
C CYS A 149 5.97 11.82 4.51
N LEU A 150 4.79 12.35 4.86
CA LEU A 150 3.57 11.56 5.04
C LEU A 150 3.14 10.87 3.74
N ILE A 151 3.22 11.54 2.58
CA ILE A 151 2.92 10.93 1.27
C ILE A 151 3.80 9.71 1.03
N VAL A 152 5.12 9.85 1.22
CA VAL A 152 6.08 8.76 1.00
C VAL A 152 5.83 7.61 1.97
N TRP A 153 5.58 7.95 3.24
CA TRP A 153 5.29 6.94 4.26
C TRP A 153 3.99 6.17 3.98
N LEU A 154 2.91 6.87 3.62
CA LEU A 154 1.64 6.26 3.23
C LEU A 154 1.82 5.34 2.01
N TYR A 155 2.52 5.81 0.96
CA TYR A 155 2.77 5.02 -0.24
C TYR A 155 3.53 3.73 0.08
N ASN A 156 4.61 3.84 0.87
CA ASN A 156 5.41 2.68 1.26
C ASN A 156 4.61 1.72 2.13
N PHE A 157 3.83 2.25 3.08
CA PHE A 157 2.98 1.44 3.95
C PHE A 157 1.92 0.68 3.14
N LEU A 158 1.17 1.35 2.25
CA LEU A 158 0.19 0.71 1.39
C LEU A 158 0.84 -0.33 0.46
N SER A 159 2.02 -0.04 -0.07
CA SER A 159 2.77 -1.01 -0.89
C SER A 159 3.07 -2.29 -0.13
N ILE A 160 3.52 -2.19 1.11
CA ILE A 160 3.77 -3.35 1.98
C ILE A 160 2.46 -4.05 2.32
N ALA A 161 1.43 -3.31 2.74
CA ALA A 161 0.16 -3.88 3.15
C ALA A 161 -0.51 -4.68 2.02
N VAL A 162 -0.47 -4.16 0.79
CA VAL A 162 -0.99 -4.88 -0.38
C VAL A 162 -0.15 -6.10 -0.74
N GLN A 163 1.18 -6.06 -0.57
CA GLN A 163 2.04 -7.23 -0.78
C GLN A 163 1.80 -8.35 0.25
N GLN A 164 1.36 -8.00 1.46
CA GLN A 164 1.04 -8.95 2.53
C GLN A 164 -0.36 -9.55 2.41
N MET A 165 -1.18 -9.10 1.46
CA MET A 165 -2.46 -9.76 1.19
C MET A 165 -2.22 -11.22 0.84
N GLU A 166 -2.86 -12.13 1.58
CA GLU A 166 -2.74 -13.56 1.32
C GLU A 166 -3.23 -13.87 -0.10
N LYS A 167 -2.38 -14.53 -0.89
CA LYS A 167 -2.78 -15.07 -2.19
C LYS A 167 -3.96 -16.04 -2.00
N PRO A 168 -4.98 -16.03 -2.90
CA PRO A 168 -6.06 -17.00 -2.84
C PRO A 168 -5.51 -18.44 -2.78
N ARG A 169 -6.03 -19.28 -1.87
CA ARG A 169 -5.55 -20.65 -1.67
C ARG A 169 -5.54 -21.49 -2.94
N LEU A 170 -6.51 -21.27 -3.83
CA LEU A 170 -6.59 -21.95 -5.12
C LEU A 170 -5.41 -21.58 -6.02
N LEU A 171 -4.98 -20.31 -6.02
CA LEU A 171 -3.79 -19.87 -6.73
C LEU A 171 -2.53 -20.58 -6.19
N LEU A 172 -2.40 -20.65 -4.86
CA LEU A 172 -1.29 -21.35 -4.22
C LEU A 172 -1.26 -22.84 -4.58
N TYR A 173 -2.42 -23.49 -4.70
CA TYR A 173 -2.50 -24.90 -5.08
C TYR A 173 -2.09 -25.12 -6.54
N VAL A 174 -2.58 -24.29 -7.46
CA VAL A 174 -2.23 -24.36 -8.88
C VAL A 174 -0.74 -24.08 -9.09
N GLU A 175 -0.17 -23.06 -8.45
CA GLU A 175 1.27 -22.77 -8.51
C GLU A 175 2.12 -23.96 -8.01
N LYS A 176 1.68 -24.65 -6.94
CA LYS A 176 2.36 -25.85 -6.42
C LYS A 176 2.27 -27.04 -7.38
N ALA A 177 1.12 -27.25 -8.02
CA ALA A 177 0.94 -28.32 -8.99
C ALA A 177 1.82 -28.10 -10.23
N VAL A 178 1.87 -26.88 -10.76
CA VAL A 178 2.73 -26.52 -11.91
C VAL A 178 4.22 -26.73 -11.61
N LYS A 179 4.68 -26.40 -10.39
CA LYS A 179 6.07 -26.65 -9.98
C LYS A 179 6.43 -28.13 -9.81
N LYS A 180 5.45 -29.01 -9.63
CA LYS A 180 5.67 -30.44 -9.48
C LYS A 180 5.80 -31.16 -10.84
N ASP A 181 5.33 -30.53 -11.91
CA ASP A 181 5.39 -31.01 -13.29
C ASP A 181 6.61 -30.48 -14.07
N GLU A 182 7.49 -29.67 -13.45
CA GLU A 182 8.82 -29.44 -14.03
C GLU A 182 9.61 -30.76 -13.96
N PRO A 183 10.05 -31.32 -15.09
CA PRO A 183 10.87 -32.52 -15.07
C PRO A 183 12.19 -32.15 -14.40
N THR A 184 12.45 -32.72 -13.21
CA THR A 184 13.83 -32.89 -12.76
C THR A 184 14.58 -33.60 -13.88
N PRO A 185 15.65 -33.02 -14.47
CA PRO A 185 16.49 -33.79 -15.34
C PRO A 185 17.07 -34.93 -14.52
N GLU A 186 16.66 -36.16 -14.82
CA GLU A 186 17.33 -37.37 -14.38
C GLU A 186 18.76 -37.31 -14.92
N PHE A 187 19.71 -36.84 -14.12
CA PHE A 187 21.12 -37.03 -14.40
C PHE A 187 21.62 -38.23 -13.61
N SER A 188 21.75 -39.33 -14.33
CA SER A 188 22.54 -40.51 -14.03
C SER A 188 23.80 -40.21 -13.22
N ASN A 189 23.98 -40.98 -12.14
CA ASN A 189 25.19 -41.16 -11.33
C ASN A 189 26.48 -40.60 -11.96
N SER A 190 27.02 -39.51 -11.42
CA SER A 190 28.39 -39.05 -11.71
C SER A 190 28.94 -38.29 -10.50
N THR A 191 29.29 -39.03 -9.46
CA THR A 191 30.12 -38.61 -8.33
C THR A 191 31.54 -38.20 -8.75
N THR A 192 31.89 -38.28 -10.04
CA THR A 192 33.26 -38.07 -10.56
C THR A 192 33.56 -36.69 -11.11
N VAL A 193 32.62 -35.74 -11.12
CA VAL A 193 32.86 -34.39 -11.72
C VAL A 193 33.04 -33.29 -10.67
N LEU A 194 32.58 -33.51 -9.43
CA LEU A 194 32.68 -32.50 -8.35
C LEU A 194 34.10 -32.33 -7.80
N SER A 195 35.01 -33.29 -7.98
CA SER A 195 36.39 -33.17 -7.49
C SER A 195 37.29 -32.27 -8.34
N ASN A 196 36.91 -31.96 -9.59
CA ASN A 196 37.75 -31.19 -10.51
C ASN A 196 37.34 -29.72 -10.67
N PHE A 197 36.27 -29.28 -9.99
CA PHE A 197 35.79 -27.89 -10.09
C PHE A 197 36.15 -27.02 -8.87
N GLU A 198 36.54 -27.63 -7.74
CA GLU A 198 36.94 -26.88 -6.54
C GLU A 198 38.35 -26.28 -6.65
N GLU A 199 39.25 -26.84 -7.47
CA GLU A 199 40.65 -26.39 -7.53
C GLU A 199 40.85 -25.09 -8.35
N GLY A 200 39.86 -24.68 -9.16
CA GLY A 200 39.93 -23.48 -10.00
C GLY A 200 39.13 -22.26 -9.52
N LEU A 201 38.21 -22.44 -8.55
CA LEU A 201 37.31 -21.36 -8.10
C LEU A 201 37.91 -20.52 -6.96
N THR A 202 38.91 -21.02 -6.25
CA THR A 202 39.56 -20.29 -5.16
C THR A 202 40.46 -19.14 -5.63
N ASP A 203 40.94 -19.18 -6.89
CA ASP A 203 41.80 -18.13 -7.45
C ASP A 203 41.00 -16.96 -8.05
N ASP A 204 39.83 -17.21 -8.63
CA ASP A 204 39.00 -16.17 -9.24
C ASP A 204 38.29 -15.26 -8.22
N PHE A 205 38.02 -15.77 -7.00
CA PHE A 205 37.43 -14.95 -5.93
C PHE A 205 38.41 -13.98 -5.27
N ALA A 206 39.72 -14.17 -5.42
CA ALA A 206 40.72 -13.22 -4.94
C ALA A 206 40.77 -11.94 -5.78
N VAL A 207 40.30 -11.97 -7.03
CA VAL A 207 40.38 -10.86 -7.99
C VAL A 207 39.19 -9.90 -7.87
N ILE A 208 38.00 -10.38 -7.50
CA ILE A 208 36.75 -9.58 -7.48
C ILE A 208 36.65 -8.67 -6.23
N ALA A 209 37.38 -8.95 -5.16
CA ALA A 209 37.34 -8.15 -3.94
C ALA A 209 37.97 -6.73 -4.05
N GLN A 210 38.46 -6.32 -5.23
CA GLN A 210 39.14 -5.03 -5.42
C GLN A 210 38.50 -4.04 -6.41
N VAL A 211 37.28 -4.24 -6.92
CA VAL A 211 36.69 -3.28 -7.88
C VAL A 211 35.30 -2.81 -7.44
N GLY A 212 35.19 -1.48 -7.23
CA GLY A 212 34.05 -0.80 -6.63
C GLY A 212 32.75 -0.72 -7.46
N THR A 213 31.71 -0.24 -6.77
CA THR A 213 30.33 0.09 -7.20
C THR A 213 30.22 0.75 -8.59
N PRO A 214 29.13 0.57 -9.39
CA PRO A 214 27.90 1.38 -9.17
C PRO A 214 26.53 0.83 -9.67
N ASN A 215 25.47 1.40 -9.06
CA ASN A 215 24.14 1.78 -9.56
C ASN A 215 23.15 0.76 -10.19
N SER A 216 21.95 0.69 -9.62
CA SER A 216 20.70 0.51 -10.39
C SER A 216 19.65 1.57 -10.00
N LYS A 217 19.10 2.25 -11.01
CA LYS A 217 18.05 3.27 -10.94
C LYS A 217 16.80 2.74 -11.64
N THR A 218 15.72 2.42 -10.94
CA THR A 218 14.39 2.25 -11.55
C THR A 218 13.26 2.30 -10.52
N SER A 219 12.88 3.50 -10.06
CA SER A 219 11.50 3.86 -9.65
C SER A 219 11.49 5.33 -9.20
N SER A 220 11.29 6.29 -10.12
CA SER A 220 11.27 7.72 -9.74
C SER A 220 10.35 8.61 -10.58
N ARG A 221 9.50 8.05 -11.46
CA ARG A 221 8.62 8.85 -12.33
C ARG A 221 7.26 9.16 -11.70
N SER A 222 6.66 8.25 -10.93
CA SER A 222 5.31 8.44 -10.35
C SER A 222 5.30 9.52 -9.24
N LEU A 223 6.23 9.42 -8.28
CA LEU A 223 6.33 10.36 -7.16
C LEU A 223 6.51 11.82 -7.60
N ARG A 224 7.26 12.07 -8.68
CA ARG A 224 7.50 13.43 -9.19
C ARG A 224 6.22 14.12 -9.65
N THR A 225 5.25 13.39 -10.17
CA THR A 225 3.98 13.96 -10.62
C THR A 225 3.10 14.36 -9.44
N ILE A 226 3.11 13.53 -8.37
CA ILE A 226 2.43 13.84 -7.11
C ILE A 226 3.06 15.07 -6.45
N PHE A 227 4.40 15.11 -6.32
CA PHE A 227 5.08 16.27 -5.72
C PHE A 227 4.86 17.59 -6.47
N LYS A 228 4.70 17.55 -7.80
CA LYS A 228 4.42 18.75 -8.60
C LYS A 228 3.02 19.32 -8.38
N SER A 229 2.03 18.50 -8.03
CA SER A 229 0.69 18.98 -7.69
C SER A 229 0.65 19.72 -6.34
N PHE A 230 1.54 19.36 -5.40
CA PHE A 230 1.60 19.97 -4.06
C PHE A 230 2.56 21.16 -3.94
N ALA A 231 3.58 21.26 -4.80
CA ALA A 231 4.53 22.38 -4.79
C ALA A 231 4.02 23.66 -5.51
N GLY A 232 2.76 23.66 -5.96
CA GLY A 232 2.17 24.73 -6.74
C GLY A 232 0.88 25.28 -6.11
N LYS A 233 1.01 25.97 -4.97
CA LYS A 233 0.12 27.05 -4.52
C LYS A 233 0.76 27.76 -3.31
#